data_AF-A0A8C4PBJ8-F1
#
_entry.id   AF-A0A8C4PBJ8-F1
#
_cell.length_a   1.000
_cell.length_b   1.000
_cell.length_c   1.000
_cell.angle_alpha   90.00
_cell.angle_beta   90.00
_cell.angle_gamma   90.00
#
_symmetry.space_group_name_H-M   'P 1'
#
loop_
_entity.id
_entity.type
_entity.pdbx_description
1 polymer ?
#
loop_
_entity_poly.entity_id
_entity_poly.type
_entity_poly.pdbx_seq_one_letter_code
_entity_poly.pdbx_strand_id
1 'polypeptide(L)'
;MTDDKDVLRDVWFGRIPTCFTLYQDEITEREAEPYYLLLPRISYLTLVTDKVKKHFQKVMRQEEISEIWFEYEGTPLKWHYPIGLLFDLHASNTALPWSITVHFKNFPEKDLLHCHSKDVIEAHFMACIKEADALKHKSQVINEMQKKDHKQLWMGLQNDKFEQFWAINRKLMEYPPEDSGFRYIPFRIYQIVGWDFSFDSLCKACCVGEKKCNDRETFYTEAISTNCCRRTAAYFRRSPKRCVSYCYYP
;
A
#
# COMPACT_ATOMS: atom_id res chain seq x y z
N MET A 1 -0.11 -20.03 18.16
CA MET A 1 0.67 -18.85 18.58
C MET A 1 1.95 -18.68 17.75
N THR A 2 2.70 -19.73 17.39
CA THR A 2 3.80 -19.65 16.41
C THR A 2 3.29 -19.36 14.99
N ASP A 3 2.22 -20.04 14.58
CA ASP A 3 1.67 -19.95 13.22
C ASP A 3 1.24 -18.52 12.84
N ASP A 4 0.62 -17.78 13.76
CA ASP A 4 0.22 -16.39 13.50
C ASP A 4 1.43 -15.48 13.31
N LYS A 5 2.51 -15.69 14.09
CA LYS A 5 3.75 -14.90 13.95
C LYS A 5 4.42 -15.19 12.61
N ASP A 6 4.38 -16.43 12.14
CA ASP A 6 4.94 -16.81 10.84
C ASP A 6 4.17 -16.15 9.69
N VAL A 7 2.83 -16.12 9.75
CA VAL A 7 1.99 -15.37 8.79
C VAL A 7 2.35 -13.88 8.77
N LEU A 8 2.53 -13.24 9.94
CA LEU A 8 2.93 -11.83 10.01
C LEU A 8 4.30 -11.60 9.35
N ARG A 9 5.24 -12.54 9.51
CA ARG A 9 6.56 -12.46 8.87
C ARG A 9 6.46 -12.66 7.37
N ASP A 10 5.66 -13.61 6.90
CA ASP A 10 5.46 -13.86 5.47
C ASP A 10 4.86 -12.64 4.77
N VAL A 11 3.87 -11.99 5.39
CA VAL A 11 3.30 -10.73 4.90
C VAL A 11 4.38 -9.63 4.84
N TRP A 12 5.15 -9.46 5.92
CA TRP A 12 6.20 -8.43 6.01
C TRP A 12 7.33 -8.63 4.98
N PHE A 13 7.81 -9.86 4.86
CA PHE A 13 8.93 -10.21 3.98
C PHE A 13 8.52 -10.53 2.54
N GLY A 14 7.23 -10.39 2.20
CA GLY A 14 6.76 -10.51 0.82
C GLY A 14 7.53 -9.57 -0.12
N ARG A 15 8.04 -10.13 -1.24
CA ARG A 15 8.80 -9.39 -2.26
C ARG A 15 8.16 -9.53 -3.64
N ILE A 16 8.36 -8.52 -4.48
CA ILE A 16 8.01 -8.55 -5.91
C ILE A 16 9.31 -8.37 -6.71
N PRO A 17 9.68 -9.31 -7.59
CA PRO A 17 10.78 -9.09 -8.51
C PRO A 17 10.39 -8.05 -9.55
N THR A 18 11.17 -6.98 -9.63
CA THR A 18 10.87 -5.81 -10.45
C THR A 18 12.06 -5.47 -11.34
N CYS A 19 11.77 -5.18 -12.61
CA CYS A 19 12.71 -4.63 -13.58
C CYS A 19 12.37 -3.17 -13.80
N PHE A 20 13.31 -2.27 -13.50
CA PHE A 20 13.18 -0.86 -13.81
C PHE A 20 13.90 -0.55 -15.11
N THR A 21 13.22 0.13 -16.04
CA THR A 21 13.80 0.58 -17.31
C THR A 21 13.61 2.08 -17.44
N LEU A 22 14.63 2.81 -17.87
CA LEU A 22 14.50 4.24 -18.12
C LEU A 22 13.61 4.49 -19.33
N TYR A 23 12.75 5.50 -19.26
CA TYR A 23 11.89 5.87 -20.39
C TYR A 23 12.73 6.27 -21.62
N GLN A 24 12.29 5.84 -22.80
CA GLN A 24 13.09 5.89 -24.03
C GLN A 24 13.40 7.32 -24.50
N ASP A 25 12.51 8.28 -24.24
CA ASP A 25 12.72 9.68 -24.64
C ASP A 25 13.48 10.50 -23.59
N GLU A 26 13.96 9.88 -22.50
CA GLU A 26 14.82 10.56 -21.54
C GLU A 26 16.20 10.84 -22.15
N ILE A 27 16.68 12.07 -22.00
CA ILE A 27 17.96 12.47 -22.59
C ILE A 27 19.11 11.94 -21.72
N THR A 28 19.80 10.94 -22.24
CA THR A 28 20.95 10.30 -21.56
C THR A 28 22.27 10.55 -22.29
N GLU A 29 23.38 10.62 -21.54
CA GLU A 29 24.74 10.68 -22.08
C GLU A 29 25.20 9.33 -22.68
N ARG A 30 24.60 8.23 -22.21
CA ARG A 30 24.87 6.85 -22.64
C ARG A 30 23.66 5.97 -22.38
N GLU A 31 23.63 4.79 -23.00
CA GLU A 31 22.56 3.81 -22.80
C GLU A 31 22.40 3.43 -21.32
N ALA A 32 21.16 3.40 -20.85
CA ALA A 32 20.79 3.09 -19.48
C ALA A 32 20.46 1.60 -19.34
N GLU A 33 21.30 0.84 -18.64
CA GLU A 33 21.00 -0.57 -18.36
C GLU A 33 19.78 -0.70 -17.41
N PRO A 34 18.89 -1.68 -17.60
CA PRO A 34 17.80 -1.95 -16.67
C PRO A 34 18.31 -2.28 -15.26
N TYR A 35 17.54 -1.91 -14.24
CA TYR A 35 17.87 -2.16 -12.83
C TYR A 35 16.89 -3.14 -12.20
N TYR A 36 17.39 -4.27 -11.69
CA TYR A 36 16.55 -5.30 -11.06
C TYR A 36 16.57 -5.18 -9.53
N LEU A 37 15.40 -5.24 -8.90
CA LEU A 37 15.27 -5.14 -7.45
C LEU A 37 14.09 -5.99 -6.94
N LEU A 38 14.25 -6.59 -5.77
CA LEU A 38 13.16 -7.22 -5.02
C LEU A 38 12.47 -6.17 -4.15
N LEU A 39 11.30 -5.70 -4.59
CA LEU A 39 10.56 -4.67 -3.87
C LEU A 39 9.74 -5.24 -2.70
N PRO A 40 9.79 -4.65 -1.49
CA PRO A 40 8.95 -5.05 -0.36
C PRO A 40 7.49 -4.66 -0.58
N ARG A 41 6.57 -5.63 -0.52
CA ARG A 41 5.13 -5.44 -0.76
C ARG A 41 4.50 -4.38 0.16
N ILE A 42 4.90 -4.36 1.42
CA ILE A 42 4.32 -3.49 2.46
C ILE A 42 4.84 -2.03 2.45
N SER A 43 5.83 -1.72 1.61
CA SER A 43 6.47 -0.39 1.57
C SER A 43 5.99 0.44 0.38
N TYR A 44 6.55 1.64 0.23
CA TYR A 44 6.22 2.62 -0.81
C TYR A 44 7.34 2.75 -1.83
N LEU A 45 7.01 2.97 -3.11
CA LEU A 45 8.00 3.04 -4.19
C LEU A 45 9.09 4.07 -3.93
N THR A 46 8.72 5.30 -3.56
CA THR A 46 9.66 6.41 -3.29
C THR A 46 10.49 6.22 -2.02
N LEU A 47 10.16 5.25 -1.16
CA LEU A 47 10.93 4.95 0.05
C LEU A 47 12.10 3.98 -0.22
N VAL A 48 11.94 3.06 -1.18
CA VAL A 48 12.84 1.92 -1.38
C VAL A 48 13.64 1.96 -2.68
N THR A 49 13.43 2.97 -3.52
CA THR A 49 14.04 3.09 -4.85
C THR A 49 15.23 4.06 -4.91
N ASP A 50 15.83 4.44 -3.77
CA ASP A 50 17.02 5.30 -3.72
C ASP A 50 18.17 4.78 -4.62
N LYS A 51 18.37 3.46 -4.66
CA LYS A 51 19.40 2.83 -5.51
C LYS A 51 19.05 2.91 -6.99
N VAL A 52 17.77 2.79 -7.34
CA VAL A 52 17.25 2.91 -8.70
C VAL A 52 17.43 4.35 -9.19
N LYS A 53 17.05 5.33 -8.37
CA LYS A 53 17.27 6.75 -8.64
C LYS A 53 18.74 7.05 -8.90
N LYS A 54 19.63 6.62 -7.99
CA LYS A 54 21.10 6.80 -8.14
C LYS A 54 21.67 6.08 -9.36
N HIS A 55 21.08 4.97 -9.80
CA HIS A 55 21.53 4.23 -10.98
C HIS A 55 21.28 5.05 -12.24
N PHE A 56 20.03 5.47 -12.47
CA PHE A 56 19.67 6.22 -13.68
C PHE A 56 20.21 7.65 -13.69
N GLN A 57 20.35 8.31 -12.53
CA GLN A 57 20.98 9.64 -12.48
C GLN A 57 22.44 9.66 -12.96
N LYS A 58 23.16 8.52 -12.96
CA LYS A 58 24.55 8.43 -13.46
C LYS A 58 24.68 8.48 -14.98
N VAL A 59 23.59 8.34 -15.71
CA VAL A 59 23.57 8.39 -17.18
C VAL A 59 22.85 9.62 -17.71
N MET A 60 22.29 10.45 -16.82
CA MET A 60 21.58 11.68 -17.15
C MET A 60 22.44 12.91 -16.90
N ARG A 61 22.23 13.96 -17.71
CA ARG A 61 22.83 15.27 -17.48
C ARG A 61 22.16 15.93 -16.27
N GLN A 62 22.93 16.66 -15.44
CA GLN A 62 22.41 17.26 -14.20
C GLN A 62 21.19 18.18 -14.40
N GLU A 63 21.14 18.90 -15.52
CA GLU A 63 20.05 19.81 -15.88
C GLU A 63 18.71 19.11 -16.15
N GLU A 64 18.77 17.81 -16.48
CA GLU A 64 17.61 16.99 -16.83
C GLU A 64 17.07 16.21 -15.62
N ILE A 65 17.76 16.27 -14.48
CA ILE A 65 17.39 15.53 -13.27
C ILE A 65 16.33 16.32 -12.51
N SER A 66 15.07 15.91 -12.69
CA SER A 66 13.93 16.36 -11.90
C SER A 66 13.41 15.26 -10.96
N GLU A 67 12.19 15.43 -10.44
CA GLU A 67 11.57 14.45 -9.56
C GLU A 67 11.32 13.12 -10.28
N ILE A 68 11.78 12.03 -9.68
CA ILE A 68 11.58 10.68 -10.23
C ILE A 68 10.12 10.25 -10.04
N TRP A 69 9.52 9.70 -11.09
CA TRP A 69 8.22 9.04 -11.01
C TRP A 69 8.23 7.74 -11.81
N PHE A 70 7.21 6.91 -11.57
CA PHE A 70 7.15 5.54 -12.06
C PHE A 70 5.86 5.30 -12.82
N GLU A 71 5.95 4.51 -13.88
CA GLU A 71 4.83 4.15 -14.74
C GLU A 71 4.78 2.63 -14.94
N TYR A 72 3.56 2.11 -15.09
CA TYR A 72 3.31 0.77 -15.59
C TYR A 72 2.29 0.83 -16.72
N GLU A 73 2.67 0.40 -17.93
CA GLU A 73 1.81 0.34 -19.12
C GLU A 73 0.99 1.63 -19.35
N GLY A 74 1.63 2.80 -19.32
CA GLY A 74 0.96 4.09 -19.50
C GLY A 74 0.26 4.65 -18.26
N THR A 75 0.24 3.90 -17.14
CA THR A 75 -0.41 4.32 -15.90
C THR A 75 0.62 4.83 -14.88
N PRO A 76 0.56 6.13 -14.49
CA PRO A 76 1.39 6.65 -13.41
C PRO A 76 1.12 5.94 -12.07
N LEU A 77 2.18 5.44 -11.43
CA LEU A 77 2.09 4.69 -10.19
C LEU A 77 2.08 5.61 -8.97
N LYS A 78 0.95 5.63 -8.26
CA LYS A 78 0.74 6.43 -7.05
C LYS A 78 1.67 5.97 -5.91
N TRP A 79 2.72 6.73 -5.61
CA TRP A 79 3.73 6.35 -4.62
C TRP A 79 3.17 6.11 -3.21
N HIS A 80 2.06 6.76 -2.86
CA HIS A 80 1.40 6.64 -1.55
C HIS A 80 0.53 5.38 -1.44
N TYR A 81 0.42 4.59 -2.51
CA TYR A 81 -0.09 3.23 -2.44
C TYR A 81 1.09 2.25 -2.24
N PRO A 82 0.99 1.25 -1.35
CA PRO A 82 1.99 0.23 -1.17
C PRO A 82 2.24 -0.52 -2.46
N ILE A 83 3.49 -0.95 -2.59
CA ILE A 83 4.01 -1.66 -3.75
C ILE A 83 3.18 -2.92 -4.02
N GLY A 84 2.83 -3.68 -2.98
CA GLY A 84 2.01 -4.89 -3.09
C GLY A 84 0.64 -4.60 -3.70
N LEU A 85 -0.01 -3.53 -3.25
CA LEU A 85 -1.31 -3.10 -3.78
C LEU A 85 -1.19 -2.68 -5.25
N LEU A 86 -0.20 -1.85 -5.59
CA LEU A 86 0.02 -1.41 -6.98
C LEU A 86 0.24 -2.61 -7.90
N PHE A 87 1.10 -3.55 -7.51
CA PHE A 87 1.34 -4.76 -8.27
C PHE A 87 0.08 -5.63 -8.40
N ASP A 88 -0.62 -5.89 -7.29
CA ASP A 88 -1.79 -6.76 -7.33
C ASP A 88 -2.93 -6.17 -8.17
N LEU A 89 -3.08 -4.85 -8.13
CA LEU A 89 -4.08 -4.11 -8.87
C LEU A 89 -3.78 -4.07 -10.38
N HIS A 90 -2.53 -3.79 -10.75
CA HIS A 90 -2.16 -3.51 -12.15
C HIS A 90 -1.49 -4.69 -12.88
N ALA A 91 -0.66 -5.49 -12.20
CA ALA A 91 0.30 -6.40 -12.84
C ALA A 91 0.25 -7.86 -12.32
N SER A 92 -0.65 -8.22 -11.40
CA SER A 92 -0.71 -9.58 -10.82
C SER A 92 -0.89 -10.73 -11.81
N ASN A 93 -1.43 -10.44 -13.00
CA ASN A 93 -1.72 -11.44 -14.03
C ASN A 93 -0.71 -11.40 -15.18
N THR A 94 0.38 -10.64 -15.05
CA THR A 94 1.44 -10.59 -16.06
C THR A 94 2.63 -11.44 -15.65
N ALA A 95 3.47 -11.78 -16.63
CA ALA A 95 4.72 -12.47 -16.35
C ALA A 95 5.62 -11.60 -15.47
N LEU A 96 6.34 -12.24 -14.54
CA LEU A 96 7.40 -11.60 -13.77
C LEU A 96 8.70 -11.55 -14.60
N PRO A 97 9.60 -10.58 -14.32
CA PRO A 97 9.51 -9.54 -13.29
C PRO A 97 8.49 -8.44 -13.65
N TRP A 98 8.00 -7.71 -12.64
CA TRP A 98 7.16 -6.53 -12.84
C TRP A 98 7.98 -5.44 -13.56
N SER A 99 7.61 -5.10 -14.79
CA SER A 99 8.32 -4.11 -15.61
C SER A 99 7.83 -2.69 -15.31
N ILE A 100 8.63 -1.90 -14.61
CA ILE A 100 8.32 -0.49 -14.29
C ILE A 100 9.17 0.42 -15.16
N THR A 101 8.54 1.42 -15.77
CA THR A 101 9.24 2.50 -16.48
C THR A 101 9.57 3.63 -15.50
N VAL A 102 10.80 4.14 -15.58
CA VAL A 102 11.31 5.25 -14.76
C VAL A 102 11.36 6.50 -15.59
N HIS A 103 10.83 7.58 -15.03
CA HIS A 103 10.79 8.91 -15.65
C HIS A 103 11.38 9.92 -14.68
N PHE A 104 11.97 10.98 -15.24
CA PHE A 104 12.41 12.16 -14.51
C PHE A 104 11.68 13.41 -15.01
N LYS A 105 11.32 13.46 -16.30
CA LYS A 105 10.61 14.60 -16.90
C LYS A 105 9.10 14.41 -16.93
N ASN A 106 8.38 15.48 -17.31
CA ASN A 106 6.93 15.46 -17.58
C ASN A 106 6.13 14.85 -16.42
N PHE A 107 6.39 15.30 -15.20
CA PHE A 107 5.70 14.81 -14.02
C PHE A 107 4.16 14.95 -14.19
N PRO A 108 3.37 13.89 -14.02
CA PRO A 108 1.93 13.92 -14.25
C PRO A 108 1.21 14.56 -13.06
N GLU A 109 1.23 15.90 -13.03
CA GLU A 109 0.66 16.76 -11.96
C GLU A 109 -0.80 16.47 -11.60
N LYS A 110 -1.57 15.92 -12.54
CA LYS A 110 -3.00 15.61 -12.34
C LYS A 110 -3.21 14.25 -11.66
N ASP A 111 -2.25 13.34 -11.79
CA ASP A 111 -2.40 11.92 -11.45
C ASP A 111 -1.57 11.53 -10.23
N LEU A 112 -0.45 12.23 -10.00
CA LEU A 112 0.48 11.94 -8.93
C LEU A 112 0.62 13.11 -7.94
N LEU A 113 0.73 12.74 -6.67
CA LEU A 113 1.17 13.67 -5.63
C LEU A 113 2.69 13.77 -5.66
N HIS A 114 3.24 14.94 -5.43
CA HIS A 114 4.69 15.08 -5.24
C HIS A 114 5.19 14.38 -3.96
N CYS A 115 6.43 13.92 -3.99
CA CYS A 115 7.14 13.27 -2.90
C CYS A 115 8.57 13.83 -2.77
N HIS A 116 8.68 15.06 -2.27
CA HIS A 116 9.97 15.76 -2.18
C HIS A 116 10.93 15.23 -1.10
N SER A 117 10.42 14.52 -0.08
CA SER A 117 11.26 14.00 1.00
C SER A 117 10.65 12.76 1.66
N LYS A 118 11.47 12.03 2.41
CA LYS A 118 11.00 10.89 3.22
C LYS A 118 10.05 11.33 4.35
N ASP A 119 10.10 12.58 4.78
CA ASP A 119 9.19 13.11 5.79
C ASP A 119 7.75 13.18 5.27
N VAL A 120 7.54 13.40 3.96
CA VAL A 120 6.22 13.35 3.33
C VAL A 120 5.65 11.92 3.40
N ILE A 121 6.50 10.92 3.18
CA ILE A 121 6.14 9.50 3.28
C ILE A 121 5.81 9.13 4.73
N GLU A 122 6.63 9.58 5.69
CA GLU A 122 6.39 9.37 7.12
C GLU A 122 5.07 10.00 7.56
N ALA A 123 4.78 11.23 7.12
CA ALA A 123 3.53 11.91 7.42
C ALA A 123 2.31 11.16 6.85
N HIS A 124 2.39 10.70 5.60
CA HIS A 124 1.34 9.90 4.97
C HIS A 124 1.11 8.57 5.73
N PHE A 125 2.18 7.84 6.01
CA PHE A 125 2.15 6.59 6.76
C PHE A 125 1.50 6.77 8.14
N MET A 126 1.91 7.80 8.89
CA MET A 126 1.33 8.09 10.20
C MET A 126 -0.14 8.55 10.12
N ALA A 127 -0.54 9.25 9.06
CA ALA A 127 -1.93 9.60 8.84
C ALA A 127 -2.80 8.35 8.65
N CYS A 128 -2.34 7.38 7.85
CA CYS A 128 -3.03 6.10 7.66
C CYS A 128 -3.16 5.29 8.97
N ILE A 129 -2.11 5.24 9.80
CA ILE A 129 -2.19 4.57 11.11
C ILE A 129 -3.22 5.25 12.02
N LYS A 130 -3.20 6.59 12.08
CA LYS A 130 -4.15 7.35 12.92
C LYS A 130 -5.59 7.16 12.47
N GLU A 131 -5.83 7.14 11.16
CA GLU A 131 -7.15 6.85 10.58
C GLU A 131 -7.61 5.42 10.93
N ALA A 132 -6.72 4.44 10.81
CA ALA A 132 -7.01 3.06 11.20
C ALA A 132 -7.33 2.94 12.70
N ASP A 133 -6.57 3.62 13.57
CA ASP A 133 -6.80 3.62 15.00
C ASP A 133 -8.08 4.39 15.40
N ALA A 134 -8.45 5.42 14.63
CA ALA A 134 -9.75 6.11 14.78
C ALA A 134 -10.92 5.13 14.58
N LEU A 135 -10.79 4.22 13.63
CA LEU A 135 -11.78 3.16 13.39
C LEU A 135 -11.75 2.09 14.48
N LYS A 136 -10.56 1.57 14.83
CA LYS A 136 -10.42 0.46 15.77
C LYS A 136 -10.73 0.86 17.22
N HIS A 137 -10.17 1.99 17.67
CA HIS A 137 -10.11 2.38 19.08
C HIS A 137 -10.48 3.85 19.33
N LYS A 138 -11.15 4.53 18.39
CA LYS A 138 -11.43 5.98 18.48
C LYS A 138 -10.16 6.82 18.71
N SER A 139 -9.03 6.38 18.15
CA SER A 139 -7.72 7.01 18.29
C SER A 139 -7.12 6.98 19.70
N GLN A 140 -7.67 6.19 20.63
CA GLN A 140 -7.18 6.15 22.02
C GLN A 140 -5.76 5.60 22.08
N VAL A 141 -5.50 4.45 21.46
CA VAL A 141 -4.20 3.77 21.55
C VAL A 141 -3.09 4.60 20.92
N ILE A 142 -3.30 5.14 19.71
CA ILE A 142 -2.26 5.92 19.02
C ILE A 142 -1.95 7.26 19.72
N ASN A 143 -2.93 7.85 20.41
CA ASN A 143 -2.77 9.12 21.13
C ASN A 143 -2.11 8.95 22.51
N GLU A 144 -2.22 7.77 23.12
CA GLU A 144 -1.51 7.43 24.37
C GLU A 144 -0.03 7.08 24.12
N MET A 145 0.33 6.71 22.89
CA MET A 145 1.72 6.44 22.51
C MET A 145 2.60 7.69 22.56
N GLN A 146 3.86 7.49 22.94
CA GLN A 146 4.85 8.57 22.95
C GLN A 146 5.38 8.83 21.54
N LYS A 147 5.93 10.04 21.29
CA LYS A 147 6.55 10.41 20.00
C LYS A 147 7.65 9.42 19.55
N LYS A 148 8.37 8.82 20.50
CA LYS A 148 9.39 7.80 20.23
C LYS A 148 8.78 6.50 19.67
N ASP A 149 7.57 6.15 20.10
CA ASP A 149 6.86 4.95 19.64
C ASP A 149 6.38 5.16 18.20
N HIS A 150 5.85 6.35 17.88
CA HIS A 150 5.52 6.74 16.50
C HIS A 150 6.76 6.67 15.59
N LYS A 151 7.90 7.21 16.06
CA LYS A 151 9.14 7.14 15.30
C LYS A 151 9.65 5.72 15.14
N GLN A 152 9.46 4.86 16.14
CA GLN A 152 9.84 3.45 16.08
C GLN A 152 9.01 2.67 15.06
N LEU A 153 7.70 2.93 14.94
CA LEU A 153 6.87 2.37 13.85
C LEU A 153 7.44 2.75 12.48
N TRP A 154 7.68 4.05 12.27
CA TRP A 154 8.25 4.54 11.01
C TRP A 154 9.63 3.93 10.71
N MET A 155 10.54 3.95 11.68
CA MET A 155 11.89 3.39 11.50
C MET A 155 11.87 1.89 11.28
N GLY A 156 10.91 1.17 11.87
CA GLY A 156 10.67 -0.24 11.63
C GLY A 156 10.32 -0.51 10.16
N LEU A 157 9.39 0.26 9.59
CA LEU A 157 9.02 0.16 8.17
C LEU A 157 10.17 0.58 7.25
N GLN A 158 10.75 1.76 7.50
CA GLN A 158 11.80 2.34 6.65
C GLN A 158 13.03 1.45 6.53
N ASN A 159 13.41 0.75 7.60
CA ASN A 159 14.63 -0.06 7.65
C ASN A 159 14.35 -1.57 7.53
N ASP A 160 13.12 -1.96 7.17
CA ASP A 160 12.70 -3.36 7.03
C ASP A 160 12.96 -4.19 8.31
N LYS A 161 12.70 -3.59 9.49
CA LYS A 161 12.93 -4.18 10.81
C LYS A 161 11.63 -4.65 11.45
N PHE A 162 11.20 -5.87 11.09
CA PHE A 162 9.99 -6.53 11.60
C PHE A 162 9.83 -6.44 13.13
N GLU A 163 10.83 -6.87 13.91
CA GLU A 163 10.70 -6.90 15.38
C GLU A 163 10.61 -5.48 15.99
N GLN A 164 11.30 -4.51 15.38
CA GLN A 164 11.22 -3.11 15.83
C GLN A 164 9.82 -2.53 15.59
N PHE A 165 9.23 -2.84 14.44
CA PHE A 165 7.89 -2.41 14.08
C PHE A 165 6.83 -3.05 14.98
N TRP A 166 6.83 -4.39 15.08
CA TRP A 166 5.82 -5.16 15.79
C TRP A 166 5.89 -5.00 17.31
N ALA A 167 7.04 -4.61 17.87
CA ALA A 167 7.14 -4.22 19.28
C ALA A 167 6.18 -3.09 19.67
N ILE A 168 5.87 -2.18 18.73
CA ILE A 168 4.90 -1.09 18.92
C ILE A 168 3.55 -1.46 18.31
N ASN A 169 3.54 -1.99 17.08
CA ASN A 169 2.30 -2.24 16.35
C ASN A 169 1.36 -3.23 17.05
N ARG A 170 1.90 -4.17 17.84
CA ARG A 170 1.08 -5.09 18.65
C ARG A 170 0.08 -4.36 19.55
N LYS A 171 0.43 -3.19 20.09
CA LYS A 171 -0.47 -2.37 20.91
C LYS A 171 -1.68 -1.90 20.10
N LEU A 172 -1.47 -1.56 18.82
CA LEU A 172 -2.53 -1.19 17.88
C LEU A 172 -3.37 -2.39 17.44
N MET A 173 -2.96 -3.63 17.77
CA MET A 173 -3.68 -4.84 17.42
C MET A 173 -4.35 -5.52 18.63
N GLU A 174 -4.20 -4.94 19.82
CA GLU A 174 -4.88 -5.36 21.04
C GLU A 174 -6.23 -4.64 21.16
N TYR A 175 -7.23 -5.30 21.73
CA TYR A 175 -8.55 -4.74 22.05
C TYR A 175 -8.95 -5.17 23.47
N PRO A 176 -9.90 -4.48 24.13
CA PRO A 176 -10.29 -4.78 25.50
C PRO A 176 -10.76 -6.24 25.66
N PRO A 177 -10.45 -6.93 26.77
CA PRO A 177 -10.86 -8.33 26.97
C PRO A 177 -12.38 -8.56 26.96
N GLU A 178 -13.14 -7.54 27.33
CA GLU A 178 -14.60 -7.53 27.26
C GLU A 178 -15.15 -7.45 25.82
N ASP A 179 -14.34 -7.00 24.86
CA ASP A 179 -14.70 -6.90 23.46
C ASP A 179 -14.23 -8.16 22.71
N SER A 180 -15.03 -8.62 21.74
CA SER A 180 -14.66 -9.76 20.88
C SER A 180 -13.83 -9.34 19.65
N GLY A 181 -13.31 -8.10 19.62
CA GLY A 181 -12.55 -7.54 18.50
C GLY A 181 -12.56 -6.02 18.45
N PHE A 182 -12.01 -5.44 17.37
CA PHE A 182 -12.05 -4.00 17.14
C PHE A 182 -13.47 -3.49 16.90
N ARG A 183 -13.68 -2.19 17.18
CA ARG A 183 -14.94 -1.49 16.91
C ARG A 183 -15.31 -1.50 15.42
N TYR A 184 -14.33 -1.25 14.55
CA TYR A 184 -14.47 -1.33 13.10
C TYR A 184 -13.18 -1.88 12.48
N ILE A 185 -13.31 -2.65 11.41
CA ILE A 185 -12.15 -3.11 10.63
C ILE A 185 -11.72 -2.01 9.65
N PRO A 186 -10.44 -1.57 9.67
CA PRO A 186 -9.92 -0.65 8.67
C PRO A 186 -9.60 -1.41 7.38
N PHE A 187 -10.42 -1.22 6.34
CA PHE A 187 -10.15 -1.79 5.03
C PHE A 187 -10.53 -0.83 3.90
N ARG A 188 -9.84 -0.98 2.77
CA ARG A 188 -10.10 -0.29 1.51
C ARG A 188 -10.25 -1.34 0.42
N ILE A 189 -11.25 -1.16 -0.42
CA ILE A 189 -11.49 -2.03 -1.58
C ILE A 189 -11.05 -1.24 -2.80
N TYR A 190 -10.11 -1.81 -3.56
CA TYR A 190 -9.65 -1.23 -4.81
C TYR A 190 -10.19 -2.06 -5.97
N GLN A 191 -10.74 -1.37 -6.95
CA GLN A 191 -11.21 -1.96 -8.20
C GLN A 191 -10.84 -1.04 -9.34
N ILE A 192 -10.24 -1.60 -10.39
CA ILE A 192 -10.05 -0.90 -11.66
C ILE A 192 -11.39 -0.97 -12.41
N VAL A 193 -12.06 0.17 -12.57
CA VAL A 193 -13.28 0.27 -13.37
C VAL A 193 -12.99 1.17 -14.58
N GLY A 194 -12.62 0.55 -15.72
CA GLY A 194 -12.24 1.30 -16.92
C GLY A 194 -10.80 1.85 -16.87
N TRP A 195 -10.49 2.79 -17.77
CA TRP A 195 -9.15 3.39 -17.91
C TRP A 195 -8.79 4.37 -16.79
N ASP A 196 -9.78 4.88 -16.08
CA ASP A 196 -9.58 5.83 -14.97
C ASP A 196 -10.65 5.54 -13.92
N PHE A 197 -10.23 5.10 -12.73
CA PHE A 197 -10.88 5.23 -11.42
C PHE A 197 -10.62 3.98 -10.58
N SER A 198 -9.75 4.15 -9.58
CA SER A 198 -9.70 3.31 -8.40
C SER A 198 -10.78 3.83 -7.44
N PHE A 199 -11.86 3.08 -7.22
CA PHE A 199 -12.78 3.43 -6.15
C PHE A 199 -12.06 3.19 -4.82
N ASP A 200 -11.84 4.24 -4.01
CA ASP A 200 -11.30 4.14 -2.65
C ASP A 200 -12.43 4.47 -1.68
N SER A 201 -13.13 3.45 -1.21
CA SER A 201 -14.10 3.60 -0.14
C SER A 201 -13.60 2.93 1.13
N LEU A 202 -13.36 3.74 2.16
CA LEU A 202 -13.23 3.27 3.53
C LEU A 202 -14.60 2.74 3.99
N CYS A 203 -14.73 1.43 4.05
CA CYS A 203 -15.97 0.79 4.50
C CYS A 203 -15.87 0.47 5.99
N LYS A 204 -16.96 0.73 6.73
CA LYS A 204 -17.10 0.33 8.14
C LYS A 204 -17.79 -1.03 8.18
N ALA A 205 -17.04 -2.09 8.46
CA ALA A 205 -17.62 -3.37 8.87
C ALA A 205 -17.62 -3.43 10.41
N CYS A 206 -18.77 -3.71 11.01
CA CYS A 206 -18.86 -4.06 12.43
C CYS A 206 -18.43 -5.52 12.58
N CYS A 207 -17.51 -5.79 13.51
CA CYS A 207 -17.29 -7.16 13.99
C CYS A 207 -18.54 -7.59 14.75
N VAL A 208 -19.46 -8.31 14.10
CA VAL A 208 -20.55 -8.97 14.81
C VAL A 208 -20.08 -10.39 15.15
N GLY A 209 -20.09 -10.72 16.44
CA GLY A 209 -19.54 -11.95 17.00
C GLY A 209 -20.02 -13.24 16.33
N GLU A 210 -19.14 -14.24 16.37
CA GLU A 210 -19.35 -15.66 16.12
C GLU A 210 -20.35 -16.03 15.02
N LYS A 211 -19.98 -15.77 13.78
CA LYS A 211 -20.30 -16.70 12.70
C LYS A 211 -19.01 -17.07 11.99
N LYS A 212 -18.67 -18.36 12.02
CA LYS A 212 -17.62 -18.92 11.17
C LYS A 212 -17.97 -18.60 9.71
N CYS A 213 -17.34 -17.58 9.14
CA CYS A 213 -17.33 -17.33 7.70
C CYS A 213 -16.48 -18.43 7.05
N ASN A 214 -17.08 -19.60 6.85
CA ASN A 214 -16.40 -20.74 6.24
C ASN A 214 -16.40 -20.69 4.71
N ASP A 215 -17.05 -19.69 4.08
CA ASP A 215 -17.12 -19.59 2.62
C ASP A 215 -16.87 -18.16 2.11
N ARG A 216 -16.18 -18.04 0.97
CA ARG A 216 -15.86 -16.75 0.31
C ARG A 216 -17.11 -15.91 0.03
N GLU A 217 -18.27 -16.52 -0.20
CA GLU A 217 -19.52 -15.81 -0.47
C GLU A 217 -20.14 -15.16 0.78
N THR A 218 -19.88 -15.68 1.98
CA THR A 218 -20.49 -15.18 3.21
C THR A 218 -19.91 -13.82 3.61
N PHE A 219 -18.61 -13.61 3.37
CA PHE A 219 -17.93 -12.33 3.64
C PHE A 219 -18.47 -11.18 2.77
N TYR A 220 -18.77 -11.47 1.49
CA TYR A 220 -19.39 -10.49 0.60
C TYR A 220 -20.82 -10.14 1.04
N THR A 221 -21.55 -11.08 1.65
CA THR A 221 -22.97 -10.91 1.97
C THR A 221 -23.17 -10.17 3.30
N GLU A 222 -22.28 -10.35 4.28
CA GLU A 222 -22.40 -9.64 5.57
C GLU A 222 -21.90 -8.19 5.52
N ALA A 223 -20.92 -7.87 4.65
CA ALA A 223 -20.54 -6.48 4.35
C ALA A 223 -21.67 -5.67 3.66
N ILE A 224 -22.69 -6.35 3.14
CA ILE A 224 -23.85 -5.74 2.47
C ILE A 224 -24.95 -5.30 3.46
N SER A 225 -24.88 -5.73 4.74
CA SER A 225 -25.99 -5.56 5.70
C SER A 225 -26.06 -4.18 6.38
N THR A 226 -25.03 -3.35 6.33
CA THR A 226 -25.10 -1.96 6.80
C THR A 226 -25.61 -1.06 5.65
N ASN A 227 -26.57 -0.18 5.95
CA ASN A 227 -27.30 0.69 4.99
C ASN A 227 -26.44 1.54 4.03
N CYS A 228 -25.10 1.51 4.16
CA CYS A 228 -24.15 2.12 3.23
C CYS A 228 -24.03 1.35 1.89
N CYS A 229 -24.39 0.06 1.86
CA CYS A 229 -24.07 -0.85 0.74
C CYS A 229 -25.22 -1.10 -0.27
N ARG A 230 -26.35 -0.36 -0.22
CA ARG A 230 -27.47 -0.64 -1.17
C ARG A 230 -27.17 -0.24 -2.62
N ARG A 231 -26.40 0.84 -2.84
CA ARG A 231 -25.94 1.21 -4.20
C ARG A 231 -24.81 0.30 -4.69
N THR A 232 -23.93 -0.09 -3.77
CA THR A 232 -22.80 -0.99 -4.02
C THR A 232 -23.29 -2.41 -4.37
N ALA A 233 -24.23 -2.97 -3.60
CA ALA A 233 -24.80 -4.31 -3.85
C ALA A 233 -25.54 -4.43 -5.19
N ALA A 234 -26.20 -3.37 -5.67
CA ALA A 234 -26.84 -3.35 -6.98
C ALA A 234 -25.82 -3.42 -8.13
N TYR A 235 -24.60 -2.93 -7.91
CA TYR A 235 -23.51 -2.95 -8.88
C TYR A 235 -22.72 -4.27 -8.83
N PHE A 236 -22.47 -4.80 -7.63
CA PHE A 236 -21.80 -6.10 -7.42
C PHE A 236 -22.59 -7.28 -8.01
N ARG A 237 -23.93 -7.24 -8.01
CA ARG A 237 -24.75 -8.26 -8.69
C ARG A 237 -24.62 -8.28 -10.23
N ARG A 238 -24.02 -7.26 -10.84
CA ARG A 238 -23.97 -7.09 -12.31
C ARG A 238 -22.60 -7.36 -12.94
N SER A 239 -21.52 -7.48 -12.17
CA SER A 239 -20.16 -7.56 -12.73
C SER A 239 -19.27 -8.52 -11.93
N PRO A 240 -18.88 -9.69 -12.48
CA PRO A 240 -17.96 -10.63 -11.82
C PRO A 240 -16.48 -10.19 -11.91
N LYS A 241 -16.19 -8.88 -11.89
CA LYS A 241 -14.83 -8.37 -12.17
C LYS A 241 -14.06 -7.99 -10.90
N ARG A 242 -12.90 -8.65 -10.76
CA ARG A 242 -11.74 -8.43 -9.84
C ARG A 242 -11.89 -7.28 -8.85
N CYS A 243 -12.24 -7.61 -7.61
CA CYS A 243 -12.05 -6.72 -6.47
C CYS A 243 -10.81 -7.19 -5.71
N VAL A 244 -9.87 -6.28 -5.42
CA VAL A 244 -8.77 -6.57 -4.50
C VAL A 244 -9.08 -5.85 -3.20
N SER A 245 -9.34 -6.61 -2.15
CA SER A 245 -9.53 -6.07 -0.81
C SER A 245 -8.18 -6.08 -0.09
N TYR A 246 -7.74 -4.91 0.33
CA TYR A 246 -6.61 -4.79 1.24
C TYR A 246 -7.15 -4.39 2.61
N CYS A 247 -7.16 -5.36 3.54
CA CYS A 247 -7.11 -5.03 4.95
C CYS A 247 -5.70 -4.55 5.21
N TYR A 248 -5.51 -3.23 5.30
CA TYR A 248 -4.29 -2.70 5.87
C TYR A 248 -4.30 -3.05 7.35
N TYR A 249 -3.69 -4.17 7.66
CA TYR A 249 -2.97 -4.32 8.90
C TYR A 249 -1.59 -3.71 8.62
N PRO A 250 -1.37 -2.39 8.84
CA PRO A 250 0.00 -1.94 9.00
C PRO A 250 0.64 -2.78 10.10
#